data_AF-A0A3B0P569-F1
#
_entry.id   AF-A0A3B0P569-F1
#
_cell.length_a   1.000
_cell.length_b   1.000
_cell.length_c   1.000
_cell.angle_alpha   90.00
_cell.angle_beta   90.00
_cell.angle_gamma   90.00
#
_symmetry.space_group_name_H-M   'P 1'
#
loop_
_entity.id
_entity.type
_entity.pdbx_description
1 polymer ?
#
loop_
_entity_poly.entity_id
_entity_poly.type
_entity_poly.pdbx_seq_one_letter_code
_entity_poly.pdbx_strand_id
1 'polypeptide(L)' 'MIITVEPGIYIEGLGGARIEDTILVTKDSSKVLSRPEDY' A
#
# COMPACT_ATOMS: atom_id res chain seq x y z
N MET A 1 -2.24 -11.93 -8.75
CA MET A 1 -0.88 -11.47 -8.42
C MET A 1 -0.94 -10.70 -7.12
N ILE A 2 0.01 -10.87 -6.20
CA ILE A 2 0.06 -10.11 -4.94
C ILE A 2 1.21 -9.11 -5.04
N ILE A 3 0.94 -7.84 -4.76
CA ILE A 3 1.92 -6.75 -4.81
C ILE A 3 1.76 -5.82 -3.61
N THR A 4 2.80 -5.04 -3.32
CA THR A 4 2.73 -3.87 -2.45
C THR A 4 2.48 -2.62 -3.29
N VAL A 5 1.68 -1.69 -2.78
CA VAL A 5 1.57 -0.32 -3.28
C VAL A 5 1.98 0.60 -2.15
N GLU A 6 3.12 1.26 -2.32
CA GLU A 6 3.83 1.91 -1.21
C GLU A 6 4.35 3.32 -1.54
N PRO A 7 3.49 4.28 -1.92
CA PRO A 7 3.91 5.65 -2.19
C PRO A 7 4.51 6.30 -0.94
N GLY A 8 5.61 7.03 -1.13
CA GLY A 8 6.29 7.75 -0.07
C GLY A 8 6.58 9.20 -0.45
N ILE A 9 6.57 10.07 0.55
CA ILE A 9 7.01 11.46 0.46
C ILE A 9 8.19 11.63 1.42
N TYR A 10 9.26 12.25 0.92
CA TYR A 10 10.48 12.48 1.66
C TYR A 10 10.85 13.97 1.57
N ILE A 11 11.12 14.58 2.73
CA ILE A 11 11.54 15.96 2.86
C ILE A 11 12.93 15.97 3.50
N GLU A 12 13.89 16.49 2.76
CA GLU A 12 15.28 16.59 3.21
C GLU A 12 15.39 17.36 4.53
N GLY A 13 16.16 16.82 5.48
CA GLY A 13 16.37 17.43 6.80
C GLY A 13 15.20 17.32 7.79
N LEU A 14 14.04 16.82 7.37
CA LEU A 14 12.85 16.66 8.23
C LEU A 14 12.47 15.19 8.45
N GLY A 15 12.46 14.39 7.38
CA GLY A 15 12.09 12.98 7.43
C GLY A 15 11.24 12.55 6.23
N GLY A 16 10.58 11.40 6.35
CA GLY A 16 9.69 10.90 5.31
C GLY A 16 8.59 10.01 5.87
N ALA A 17 7.53 9.86 5.09
CA ALA A 17 6.43 8.98 5.38
C ALA A 17 6.13 8.13 4.14
N ARG A 18 5.79 6.86 4.38
CA ARG A 18 5.36 5.91 3.35
C ARG A 18 4.14 5.18 3.89
N ILE A 19 3.11 5.07 3.07
CA ILE A 19 1.93 4.26 3.38
C ILE A 19 2.00 3.05 2.45
N GLU A 20 1.85 1.86 3.01
CA GLU A 20 1.94 0.60 2.30
C GLU A 20 0.63 -0.16 2.41
N ASP A 21 0.12 -0.62 1.27
CA ASP A 21 -0.95 -1.59 1.19
C ASP A 21 -0.50 -2.85 0.46
N THR A 22 -0.87 -4.03 0.98
CA THR A 22 -0.75 -5.30 0.26
C THR A 22 -2.03 -5.55 -0.53
N ILE A 23 -1.89 -5.79 -1.83
CA ILE A 23 -3.02 -5.85 -2.76
C ILE A 23 -3.00 -7.15 -3.58
N LEU A 24 -4.15 -7.82 -3.64
CA LEU A 24 -4.42 -8.88 -4.61
C LEU A 24 -5.01 -8.29 -5.90
N VAL A 25 -4.27 -8.37 -7.00
CA VAL A 25 -4.76 -8.05 -8.34
C VAL A 25 -5.63 -9.21 -8.85
N THR A 26 -6.86 -8.89 -9.23
CA THR A 26 -7.82 -9.82 -9.84
C THR A 26 -7.96 -9.50 -11.34
N LYS A 27 -8.82 -10.24 -12.05
CA LYS A 27 -9.00 -10.05 -13.49
C LYS A 27 -9.53 -8.64 -13.83
N ASP A 28 -10.46 -8.13 -13.03
CA ASP A 28 -11.23 -6.92 -13.34
C ASP A 28 -11.06 -5.82 -12.27
N SER A 29 -10.34 -6.08 -11.17
CA SER A 29 -10.18 -5.13 -10.04
C SER A 29 -9.01 -5.52 -9.12
N SER A 30 -9.03 -5.02 -7.88
CA SER A 30 -8.06 -5.31 -6.82
C SER A 30 -8.74 -5.40 -5.44
N LYS A 31 -8.23 -6.27 -4.56
CA LYS A 31 -8.62 -6.32 -3.14
C LYS A 31 -7.45 -5.91 -2.26
N VAL A 32 -7.67 -4.96 -1.34
CA VAL A 32 -6.70 -4.61 -0.29
C VAL A 32 -6.75 -5.67 0.80
N LEU A 33 -5.59 -6.13 1.25
CA LEU A 33 -5.45 -7.21 2.26
C LEU A 33 -4.93 -6.71 3.61
N SER A 34 -4.53 -5.44 3.69
CA SER A 34 -3.86 -4.82 4.83
C SER A 34 -4.76 -3.94 5.71
N ARG A 35 -6.07 -3.84 5.40
CA ARG A 35 -6.99 -2.98 6.17
C ARG A 35 -7.44 -3.64 7.47
N PRO A 36 -7.58 -2.88 8.58
CA PRO A 36 -8.03 -3.41 9.88
C PRO A 36 -9.36 -4.17 9.85
N GLU A 37 -10.24 -3.78 8.93
CA GLU A 37 -11.58 -4.33 8.73
C GLU A 37 -11.60 -5.63 7.91
N ASP A 38 -10.45 -6.05 7.35
CA ASP A 38 -10.26 -7.31 6.63
C ASP A 38 -9.56 -8.40 7.47
N TYR A 39 -9.25 -8.14 8.76
CA TYR A 39 -8.72 -9.13 9.73
C TYR A 39 -9.82 -9.92 10.44
#